data_AF-A0A2E8IUH2-F1
#
_entry.id   AF-A0A2E8IUH2-F1
#
_cell.length_a   1.000
_cell.length_b   1.000
_cell.length_c   1.000
_cell.angle_alpha   90.00
_cell.angle_beta   90.00
_cell.angle_gamma   90.00
#
_symmetry.space_group_name_H-M   'P 1'
#
loop_
_entity.id
_entity.type
_entity.pdbx_description
1 polymer ?
#
loop_
_entity_poly.entity_id
_entity_poly.type
_entity_poly.pdbx_seq_one_letter_code
_entity_poly.pdbx_strand_id
1 'polypeptide(L)'
;MSHIWAIEKLSIHILRNVDCWCVDYDMPLYPMSENKSQEEGYVIAGNTEIATRGHLAIYSVTSGRVAYDSFATTAQGLELTRNFVPSIRRLKDSFAIARGNLESIRLPTLEVAEGWESPVDRTLKVVSLSRGNEYAVQVESRGRARGKNDVRRANLFRLEFTPPEDFDAAKWRTDYMDNVWEGKLEEASASVAQISACLSVTPYWDDMSIDVGLFAQISQALMQEFQVVATSIDQKMLRDKIVRVLTGELGGLPYRSGQGIFFIPKYDDDDNYLNTLTNYSSLLDQFGNVNALQGASSTNNWFDDNGKPRTWHRPRTNLRVLGYIDNERQMNYIRQDIQTNVSREIAEYQQKVLEVAQGFDSDNVERFEMRLDSLRGQRDSLRERVSSLTTMLGGEIDLHRDPYADVASGIGSRLDNIRGVNSSVAERLSNLTLL
;
A
#
# COMPACT_ATOMS: atom_id res chain seq x y z
N MET A 1 31.17 17.16 -14.62
CA MET A 1 30.63 17.64 -13.33
C MET A 1 29.25 18.32 -13.42
N SER A 2 28.69 18.64 -14.60
CA SER A 2 27.37 19.31 -14.71
C SER A 2 26.16 18.36 -14.80
N HIS A 3 26.32 17.11 -15.25
CA HIS A 3 25.18 16.18 -15.44
C HIS A 3 24.87 15.27 -14.24
N ILE A 4 25.85 14.99 -13.37
CA ILE A 4 25.63 14.17 -12.16
C ILE A 4 24.80 14.95 -11.12
N TRP A 5 24.97 16.26 -11.03
CA TRP A 5 24.18 17.12 -10.15
C TRP A 5 22.71 17.25 -10.58
N ALA A 6 22.40 17.03 -11.86
CA ALA A 6 21.03 17.09 -12.37
C ALA A 6 20.22 15.82 -12.02
N ILE A 7 20.84 14.64 -12.08
CA ILE A 7 20.18 13.35 -11.78
C ILE A 7 20.00 13.16 -10.27
N GLU A 8 20.97 13.61 -9.47
CA GLU A 8 20.90 13.60 -8.01
C GLU A 8 19.84 14.59 -7.50
N LYS A 9 19.72 15.76 -8.12
CA LYS A 9 18.60 16.68 -7.87
C LYS A 9 17.27 16.11 -8.31
N LEU A 10 17.16 15.46 -9.47
CA LEU A 10 15.90 14.82 -9.92
C LEU A 10 15.44 13.73 -8.95
N SER A 11 16.35 12.89 -8.45
CA SER A 11 16.04 11.83 -7.50
C SER A 11 15.59 12.37 -6.13
N ILE A 12 16.17 13.48 -5.68
CA ILE A 12 15.80 14.13 -4.41
C ILE A 12 14.53 15.00 -4.56
N HIS A 13 14.27 15.58 -5.75
CA HIS A 13 13.08 16.39 -6.02
C HIS A 13 11.83 15.52 -6.23
N ILE A 14 11.94 14.35 -6.88
CA ILE A 14 10.80 13.44 -7.06
C ILE A 14 10.30 12.89 -5.71
N LEU A 15 11.14 12.90 -4.68
CA LEU A 15 10.78 12.49 -3.31
C LEU A 15 10.15 13.62 -2.46
N ARG A 16 10.01 14.85 -2.97
CA ARG A 16 9.38 15.99 -2.28
C ARG A 16 8.37 16.68 -3.22
N ASN A 17 7.09 16.54 -2.95
CA ASN A 17 5.94 17.05 -3.72
C ASN A 17 6.06 18.49 -4.30
N VAL A 18 5.55 18.62 -5.54
CA VAL A 18 4.79 19.73 -6.20
C VAL A 18 5.38 21.15 -6.18
N ASP A 19 5.84 21.63 -7.34
CA ASP A 19 5.36 22.86 -8.02
C ASP A 19 6.15 23.15 -9.32
N CYS A 20 5.52 23.90 -10.22
CA CYS A 20 5.97 24.27 -11.57
C CYS A 20 7.42 24.78 -11.65
N TRP A 21 8.01 24.74 -12.86
CA TRP A 21 8.57 25.90 -13.60
C TRP A 21 9.27 25.41 -14.88
N CYS A 22 8.83 25.94 -16.03
CA CYS A 22 9.51 25.85 -17.33
C CYS A 22 10.80 26.69 -17.29
N VAL A 23 11.92 26.14 -17.77
CA VAL A 23 13.06 26.96 -18.22
C VAL A 23 13.74 26.24 -19.39
N ASP A 24 13.67 26.86 -20.57
CA ASP A 24 14.44 26.52 -21.77
C ASP A 24 15.95 26.70 -21.51
N TYR A 25 16.75 25.68 -21.83
CA TYR A 25 18.19 25.85 -22.04
C TYR A 25 18.71 24.92 -23.14
N ASP A 26 19.04 25.53 -24.28
CA ASP A 26 19.94 24.98 -25.30
C ASP A 26 21.30 24.67 -24.66
N MET A 27 21.83 23.45 -24.84
CA MET A 27 23.24 23.15 -24.58
C MET A 27 23.87 22.24 -25.63
N PRO A 28 25.14 22.53 -26.02
CA PRO A 28 25.83 21.88 -27.13
C PRO A 28 26.49 20.54 -26.72
N LEU A 29 26.61 19.64 -27.71
CA LEU A 29 27.29 18.35 -27.62
C LEU A 29 28.79 18.48 -27.28
N TYR A 30 29.24 17.87 -26.17
CA TYR A 30 30.65 17.60 -25.86
C TYR A 30 30.87 16.11 -25.54
N PRO A 31 32.06 15.55 -25.85
CA PRO A 31 32.33 14.12 -25.85
C PRO A 31 32.58 13.55 -24.45
N MET A 32 32.22 12.28 -24.26
CA MET A 32 32.27 11.54 -23.00
C MET A 32 33.67 11.48 -22.40
N SER A 33 33.84 12.03 -21.19
CA SER A 33 35.05 11.83 -20.37
C SER A 33 34.89 10.59 -19.50
N GLU A 34 35.86 9.68 -19.57
CA GLU A 34 35.99 8.52 -18.68
C GLU A 34 35.86 8.91 -17.20
N ASN A 35 34.96 8.24 -16.48
CA ASN A 35 34.65 8.51 -15.08
C ASN A 35 35.77 8.00 -14.17
N LYS A 36 36.60 8.91 -13.63
CA LYS A 36 37.63 8.62 -12.60
C LYS A 36 37.06 8.28 -11.20
N SER A 37 35.75 8.10 -11.06
CA SER A 37 35.08 7.84 -9.77
C SER A 37 35.19 6.39 -9.27
N GLN A 38 35.98 5.53 -9.90
CA GLN A 38 36.20 4.15 -9.44
C GLN A 38 37.24 4.05 -8.32
N GLU A 39 38.03 5.10 -8.05
CA GLU A 39 39.14 5.03 -7.09
C GLU A 39 38.82 5.58 -5.68
N GLU A 40 37.91 6.54 -5.54
CA GLU A 40 37.65 7.24 -4.27
C GLU A 40 36.38 6.72 -3.57
N GLY A 41 36.52 6.10 -2.39
CA GLY A 41 35.39 5.62 -1.56
C GLY A 41 34.65 6.74 -0.82
N TYR A 42 33.50 6.42 -0.21
CA TYR A 42 32.69 7.41 0.54
C TYR A 42 33.18 7.61 1.98
N VAL A 43 32.99 8.83 2.51
CA VAL A 43 33.29 9.21 3.89
C VAL A 43 32.04 9.05 4.76
N ILE A 44 32.15 8.34 5.89
CA ILE A 44 31.06 8.15 6.85
C ILE A 44 31.07 9.28 7.90
N ALA A 45 29.90 9.83 8.21
CA ALA A 45 29.76 10.83 9.28
C ALA A 45 30.11 10.22 10.66
N GLY A 46 31.23 10.67 11.24
CA GLY A 46 31.71 10.27 12.57
C GLY A 46 32.99 9.44 12.58
N ASN A 47 33.48 8.98 11.42
CA ASN A 47 34.83 8.44 11.28
C ASN A 47 35.37 8.76 9.88
N THR A 48 36.20 9.79 9.79
CA THR A 48 36.66 10.41 8.54
C THR A 48 37.99 9.85 8.04
N GLU A 49 38.58 8.87 8.74
CA GLU A 49 39.97 8.44 8.48
C GLU A 49 40.10 7.31 7.45
N ILE A 50 39.02 6.61 7.10
CA ILE A 50 39.05 5.49 6.14
C ILE A 50 37.93 5.66 5.11
N ALA A 51 38.31 5.78 3.84
CA ALA A 51 37.38 5.75 2.72
C ALA A 51 36.87 4.32 2.54
N THR A 52 35.59 4.08 2.80
CA THR A 52 34.99 2.75 2.73
C THR A 52 34.14 2.64 1.48
N ARG A 53 34.44 1.66 0.62
CA ARG A 53 33.56 1.31 -0.51
C ARG A 53 32.36 0.53 0.02
N GLY A 54 31.23 0.65 -0.67
CA GLY A 54 29.98 0.07 -0.23
C GLY A 54 28.81 0.53 -1.08
N HIS A 55 27.62 0.07 -0.71
CA HIS A 55 26.36 0.28 -1.42
C HIS A 55 25.38 1.08 -0.56
N LEU A 56 24.54 1.88 -1.20
CA LEU A 56 23.43 2.56 -0.53
C LEU A 56 22.19 1.68 -0.67
N ALA A 57 21.61 1.26 0.45
CA ALA A 57 20.37 0.52 0.52
C ALA A 57 19.24 1.45 0.97
N ILE A 58 18.18 1.57 0.17
CA ILE A 58 17.00 2.39 0.46
C ILE A 58 15.79 1.46 0.48
N TYR A 59 15.09 1.36 1.60
CA TYR A 59 13.89 0.53 1.68
C TYR A 59 12.61 1.35 1.81
N SER A 60 11.54 0.81 1.24
CA SER A 60 10.16 1.26 1.44
C SER A 60 9.29 0.08 1.83
N VAL A 61 8.27 0.30 2.67
CA VAL A 61 7.31 -0.74 3.07
C VAL A 61 5.89 -0.21 2.95
N THR A 62 5.10 -0.84 2.08
CA THR A 62 3.67 -0.60 1.89
C THR A 62 2.83 -1.19 2.99
N SER A 63 1.60 -0.68 3.12
CA SER A 63 0.64 -1.31 4.00
C SER A 63 0.11 -2.63 3.45
N GLY A 64 -0.11 -3.59 4.34
CA GLY A 64 -0.59 -4.91 3.96
C GLY A 64 -0.05 -6.03 4.84
N ARG A 65 -0.33 -7.26 4.42
CA ARG A 65 0.08 -8.50 5.09
C ARG A 65 0.37 -9.60 4.07
N VAL A 66 1.18 -10.57 4.44
CA VAL A 66 1.43 -11.78 3.66
C VAL A 66 1.40 -12.98 4.61
N ALA A 67 0.94 -14.13 4.13
CA ALA A 67 0.99 -15.37 4.90
C ALA A 67 2.46 -15.76 5.18
N TYR A 68 2.75 -16.16 6.41
CA TYR A 68 4.12 -16.47 6.86
C TYR A 68 4.71 -17.64 6.09
N ASP A 69 3.91 -18.67 5.79
CA ASP A 69 4.29 -19.85 5.00
C ASP A 69 4.77 -19.49 3.60
N SER A 70 4.01 -18.68 2.86
CA SER A 70 4.36 -18.23 1.52
C SER A 70 5.64 -17.40 1.52
N PHE A 71 5.80 -16.51 2.50
CA PHE A 71 6.96 -15.64 2.61
C PHE A 71 8.22 -16.42 3.06
N ALA A 72 8.09 -17.35 4.01
CA ALA A 72 9.17 -18.20 4.48
C ALA A 72 9.65 -19.16 3.39
N THR A 73 8.73 -19.81 2.67
CA THR A 73 9.06 -20.71 1.55
C THR A 73 9.81 -19.97 0.45
N THR A 74 9.41 -18.73 0.15
CA THR A 74 10.10 -17.90 -0.85
C THR A 74 11.50 -17.50 -0.38
N ALA A 75 11.65 -17.16 0.90
CA ALA A 75 12.98 -16.86 1.47
C ALA A 75 13.92 -18.08 1.33
N GLN A 76 13.44 -19.28 1.59
CA GLN A 76 14.20 -20.51 1.40
C GLN A 76 14.59 -20.76 -0.06
N GLY A 77 13.65 -20.55 -1.00
CA GLY A 77 13.92 -20.64 -2.43
C GLY A 77 14.93 -19.61 -2.94
N LEU A 78 15.10 -18.50 -2.23
CA LEU A 78 16.10 -17.46 -2.47
C LEU A 78 17.40 -17.68 -1.66
N GLU A 79 17.58 -18.87 -1.07
CA GLU A 79 18.75 -19.26 -0.28
C GLU A 79 19.01 -18.34 0.94
N LEU A 80 17.97 -17.66 1.42
CA LEU A 80 18.05 -16.84 2.62
C LEU A 80 17.79 -17.69 3.87
N THR A 81 18.50 -17.38 4.95
CA THR A 81 18.27 -18.04 6.23
C THR A 81 17.03 -17.47 6.93
N ARG A 82 16.54 -18.17 7.97
CA ARG A 82 15.39 -17.73 8.76
C ARG A 82 15.58 -16.35 9.40
N ASN A 83 16.84 -15.93 9.57
CA ASN A 83 17.18 -14.61 10.08
C ASN A 83 16.77 -13.47 9.13
N PHE A 84 16.33 -13.73 7.90
CA PHE A 84 15.77 -12.72 7.00
C PHE A 84 14.24 -12.60 7.10
N VAL A 85 13.57 -13.56 7.75
CA VAL A 85 12.11 -13.62 7.86
C VAL A 85 11.61 -13.06 9.20
N PRO A 86 10.62 -12.15 9.22
CA PRO A 86 10.02 -11.65 10.46
C PRO A 86 9.29 -12.76 11.22
N SER A 87 9.47 -12.85 12.53
CA SER A 87 8.68 -13.77 13.36
C SER A 87 7.22 -13.31 13.46
N ILE A 88 6.25 -14.22 13.39
CA ILE A 88 4.82 -13.93 13.55
C ILE A 88 4.50 -13.27 14.90
N ARG A 89 3.36 -12.60 15.06
CA ARG A 89 2.99 -11.93 16.31
C ARG A 89 2.69 -12.92 17.44
N ARG A 90 2.66 -12.43 18.68
CA ARG A 90 2.07 -13.19 19.79
C ARG A 90 0.55 -13.25 19.58
N LEU A 91 -0.07 -14.37 19.94
CA LEU A 91 -1.52 -14.55 19.76
C LEU A 91 -2.34 -13.42 20.39
N LYS A 92 -1.99 -12.98 21.59
CA LYS A 92 -2.61 -11.81 22.24
C LYS A 92 -2.58 -10.54 21.39
N ASP A 93 -1.46 -10.28 20.71
CA ASP A 93 -1.30 -9.11 19.83
C ASP A 93 -2.07 -9.31 18.51
N SER A 94 -2.14 -10.55 18.00
CA SER A 94 -2.95 -10.91 16.84
C SER A 94 -4.43 -10.68 17.11
N PHE A 95 -4.92 -11.03 18.29
CA PHE A 95 -6.29 -10.76 18.72
C PHE A 95 -6.60 -9.26 18.74
N ALA A 96 -5.66 -8.46 19.27
CA ALA A 96 -5.81 -7.01 19.34
C ALA A 96 -5.97 -6.33 17.97
N ILE A 97 -5.41 -6.94 16.91
CA ILE A 97 -5.54 -6.49 15.52
C ILE A 97 -6.81 -7.06 14.88
N ALA A 98 -7.06 -8.37 15.04
CA ALA A 98 -8.16 -9.07 14.40
C ALA A 98 -9.53 -8.49 14.77
N ARG A 99 -9.70 -8.04 16.02
CA ARG A 99 -10.91 -7.36 16.48
C ARG A 99 -11.27 -6.09 15.69
N GLY A 100 -10.30 -5.45 15.01
CA GLY A 100 -10.56 -4.31 14.14
C GLY A 100 -11.38 -4.66 12.89
N ASN A 101 -11.34 -5.92 12.44
CA ASN A 101 -12.11 -6.38 11.27
C ASN A 101 -13.62 -6.33 11.50
N LEU A 102 -14.08 -6.36 12.76
CA LEU A 102 -15.49 -6.29 13.11
C LEU A 102 -16.12 -4.92 12.77
N GLU A 103 -15.33 -3.85 12.71
CA GLU A 103 -15.83 -2.51 12.37
C GLU A 103 -16.18 -2.38 10.87
N SER A 104 -15.73 -3.34 10.04
CA SER A 104 -16.09 -3.43 8.62
C SER A 104 -17.48 -4.03 8.39
N ILE A 105 -18.07 -4.70 9.38
CA ILE A 105 -19.40 -5.30 9.26
C ILE A 105 -20.44 -4.17 9.20
N ARG A 106 -21.18 -4.12 8.09
CA ARG A 106 -22.28 -3.18 7.89
C ARG A 106 -23.54 -3.71 8.54
N LEU A 107 -24.18 -2.85 9.33
CA LEU A 107 -25.51 -3.12 9.87
C LEU A 107 -26.55 -2.40 9.00
N PRO A 108 -27.76 -2.96 8.85
CA PRO A 108 -28.81 -2.29 8.11
C PRO A 108 -29.22 -0.99 8.81
N THR A 109 -29.42 0.06 8.01
CA THR A 109 -30.07 1.30 8.44
C THR A 109 -31.48 0.97 8.92
N LEU A 110 -31.88 1.54 10.04
CA LEU A 110 -33.26 1.43 10.51
C LEU A 110 -34.05 2.62 9.98
N GLU A 111 -34.96 2.36 9.04
CA GLU A 111 -35.83 3.41 8.47
C GLU A 111 -36.75 4.04 9.51
N VAL A 112 -37.21 3.22 10.47
CA VAL A 112 -38.02 3.65 11.61
C VAL A 112 -37.47 3.00 12.88
N ALA A 113 -37.11 3.83 13.86
CA ALA A 113 -36.63 3.38 15.16
C ALA A 113 -37.22 4.22 16.29
N GLU A 114 -37.57 3.57 17.40
CA GLU A 114 -38.19 4.25 18.54
C GLU A 114 -37.28 5.34 19.13
N GLY A 115 -37.84 6.54 19.32
CA GLY A 115 -37.10 7.68 19.87
C GLY A 115 -36.16 8.37 18.87
N TRP A 116 -36.31 8.10 17.57
CA TRP A 116 -35.61 8.74 16.46
C TRP A 116 -36.60 9.36 15.47
N GLU A 117 -36.22 10.51 14.91
CA GLU A 117 -37.02 11.32 13.96
C GLU A 117 -36.57 11.15 12.50
N SER A 118 -35.44 10.47 12.28
CA SER A 118 -34.87 10.19 10.96
C SER A 118 -34.42 8.73 10.87
N PRO A 119 -34.13 8.21 9.66
CA PRO A 119 -33.42 6.96 9.51
C PRO A 119 -32.15 6.93 10.36
N VAL A 120 -31.87 5.77 10.96
CA VAL A 120 -30.77 5.57 11.90
C VAL A 120 -29.70 4.72 11.26
N ASP A 121 -28.55 5.35 11.00
CA ASP A 121 -27.35 4.66 10.54
C ASP A 121 -26.72 3.89 11.71
N ARG A 122 -26.26 2.67 11.45
CA ARG A 122 -25.75 1.75 12.46
C ARG A 122 -24.39 1.22 12.06
N THR A 123 -23.44 1.32 12.98
CA THR A 123 -22.07 0.82 12.79
C THR A 123 -21.62 0.03 14.01
N LEU A 124 -20.79 -0.99 13.78
CA LEU A 124 -20.11 -1.67 14.88
C LEU A 124 -18.86 -0.88 15.28
N LYS A 125 -18.65 -0.77 16.59
CA LYS A 125 -17.43 -0.22 17.19
C LYS A 125 -16.86 -1.20 18.19
N VAL A 126 -15.54 -1.32 18.23
CA VAL A 126 -14.87 -2.19 19.20
C VAL A 126 -14.03 -1.37 20.16
N VAL A 127 -14.41 -1.39 21.44
CA VAL A 127 -13.76 -0.63 22.50
C VAL A 127 -12.92 -1.56 23.37
N SER A 128 -11.72 -1.14 23.75
CA SER A 128 -10.88 -1.92 24.66
C SER A 128 -11.35 -1.78 26.09
N LEU A 129 -11.59 -2.90 26.75
CA LEU A 129 -11.83 -2.99 28.19
C LEU A 129 -10.50 -3.26 28.91
N SER A 130 -9.74 -4.22 28.40
CA SER A 130 -8.37 -4.52 28.83
C SER A 130 -7.49 -4.72 27.61
N ARG A 131 -6.44 -3.88 27.47
CA ARG A 131 -5.63 -3.83 26.25
C ARG A 131 -5.03 -5.20 25.93
N GLY A 132 -5.38 -5.74 24.77
CA GLY A 132 -4.92 -7.02 24.26
C GLY A 132 -5.62 -8.25 24.87
N ASN A 133 -6.43 -8.11 25.91
CA ASN A 133 -7.10 -9.24 26.55
C ASN A 133 -8.61 -9.21 26.37
N GLU A 134 -9.21 -8.02 26.36
CA GLU A 134 -10.66 -7.91 26.46
C GLU A 134 -11.19 -6.68 25.73
N TYR A 135 -12.27 -6.88 24.98
CA TYR A 135 -12.93 -5.84 24.19
C TYR A 135 -14.46 -5.95 24.28
N ALA A 136 -15.12 -4.81 24.15
CA ALA A 136 -16.57 -4.71 24.00
C ALA A 136 -16.91 -4.38 22.55
N VAL A 137 -17.80 -5.15 21.94
CA VAL A 137 -18.45 -4.82 20.67
C VAL A 137 -19.70 -4.00 20.96
N GLN A 138 -19.77 -2.82 20.36
CA GLN A 138 -20.86 -1.86 20.53
C GLN A 138 -21.54 -1.59 19.20
N VAL A 139 -22.85 -1.39 19.22
CA VAL A 139 -23.57 -0.73 18.12
C VAL A 139 -23.59 0.76 18.40
N GLU A 140 -23.01 1.54 17.50
CA GLU A 140 -23.20 2.98 17.45
C GLU A 140 -24.31 3.31 16.45
N SER A 141 -25.39 3.88 16.96
CA SER A 141 -26.55 4.36 16.20
C SER A 141 -26.49 5.88 16.05
N ARG A 142 -26.61 6.39 14.82
CA ARG A 142 -26.54 7.81 14.49
C ARG A 142 -27.79 8.24 13.72
N GLY A 143 -28.38 9.37 14.12
CA GLY A 143 -29.57 9.91 13.48
C GLY A 143 -30.02 11.21 14.14
N ARG A 144 -31.27 11.62 13.93
CA ARG A 144 -31.89 12.74 14.64
C ARG A 144 -32.82 12.27 15.74
N ALA A 145 -32.70 12.89 16.91
CA ALA A 145 -33.63 12.71 18.02
C ALA A 145 -33.87 14.07 18.70
N ARG A 146 -35.13 14.38 19.04
CA ARG A 146 -35.54 15.63 19.69
C ARG A 146 -35.04 16.87 18.91
N GLY A 147 -35.15 16.84 17.59
CA GLY A 147 -34.73 17.92 16.69
C GLY A 147 -33.21 18.13 16.54
N LYS A 148 -32.35 17.28 17.10
CA LYS A 148 -30.88 17.39 17.02
C LYS A 148 -30.22 16.09 16.55
N ASN A 149 -29.00 16.19 16.05
CA ASN A 149 -28.18 15.00 15.78
C ASN A 149 -27.83 14.32 17.11
N ASP A 150 -28.12 13.03 17.21
CA ASP A 150 -27.92 12.21 18.40
C ASP A 150 -27.09 10.97 18.04
N VAL A 151 -26.31 10.48 18.99
CA VAL A 151 -25.46 9.29 18.85
C VAL A 151 -25.60 8.44 20.10
N ARG A 152 -26.10 7.22 19.94
CA ARG A 152 -26.28 6.28 21.05
C ARG A 152 -25.40 5.05 20.85
N ARG A 153 -24.88 4.52 21.95
CA ARG A 153 -24.04 3.31 21.96
C ARG A 153 -24.66 2.26 22.89
N ALA A 154 -24.73 1.03 22.40
CA ALA A 154 -25.18 -0.11 23.18
C ALA A 154 -24.14 -1.24 23.08
N ASN A 155 -23.75 -1.81 24.21
CA ASN A 155 -22.88 -2.98 24.23
C ASN A 155 -23.65 -4.22 23.76
N LEU A 156 -23.05 -5.03 22.90
CA LEU A 156 -23.61 -6.30 22.46
C LEU A 156 -22.79 -7.48 22.99
N PHE A 157 -21.52 -7.55 22.65
CA PHE A 157 -20.69 -8.71 22.93
C PHE A 157 -19.43 -8.33 23.68
N ARG A 158 -18.95 -9.26 24.49
CA ARG A 158 -17.65 -9.22 25.13
C ARG A 158 -16.74 -10.23 24.42
N LEU A 159 -15.55 -9.78 24.05
CA LEU A 159 -14.53 -10.58 23.38
C LEU A 159 -13.37 -10.75 24.34
N GLU A 160 -12.92 -11.98 24.58
CA GLU A 160 -11.78 -12.24 25.46
C GLU A 160 -10.73 -13.15 24.81
N PHE A 161 -9.47 -12.90 25.13
CA PHE A 161 -8.37 -13.81 24.86
C PHE A 161 -8.07 -14.61 26.13
N THR A 162 -8.55 -15.85 26.13
CA THR A 162 -8.46 -16.78 27.27
C THR A 162 -7.97 -18.13 26.73
N PRO A 163 -6.65 -18.33 26.60
CA PRO A 163 -6.10 -19.62 26.17
C PRO A 163 -6.48 -20.72 27.18
N PRO A 164 -6.79 -21.95 26.72
CA PRO A 164 -6.98 -23.10 27.60
C PRO A 164 -5.78 -23.34 28.51
N GLU A 165 -6.00 -23.90 29.72
CA GLU A 165 -4.94 -24.10 30.71
C GLU A 165 -3.79 -25.00 30.21
N ASP A 166 -4.09 -25.94 29.33
CA ASP A 166 -3.16 -26.87 28.70
C ASP A 166 -2.52 -26.34 27.40
N PHE A 167 -2.90 -25.13 26.96
CA PHE A 167 -2.43 -24.54 25.72
C PHE A 167 -1.35 -23.47 25.94
N ASP A 168 -0.12 -23.78 25.52
CA ASP A 168 0.98 -22.80 25.52
C ASP A 168 1.04 -22.03 24.19
N ALA A 169 0.52 -20.80 24.23
CA ALA A 169 0.51 -19.87 23.10
C ALA A 169 1.91 -19.47 22.59
N ALA A 170 2.93 -19.44 23.45
CA ALA A 170 4.29 -19.09 23.07
C ALA A 170 4.99 -20.26 22.38
N LYS A 171 4.75 -21.48 22.88
CA LYS A 171 5.22 -22.72 22.27
C LYS A 171 4.56 -22.94 20.91
N TRP A 172 3.23 -22.87 20.82
CA TRP A 172 2.50 -23.00 19.54
C TRP A 172 3.06 -22.09 18.45
N ARG A 173 3.34 -20.83 18.80
CA ARG A 173 3.91 -19.84 17.88
C ARG A 173 5.26 -20.29 17.33
N THR A 174 6.10 -20.84 18.20
CA THR A 174 7.45 -21.30 17.84
C THR A 174 7.35 -22.54 16.95
N ASP A 175 6.57 -23.53 17.39
CA ASP A 175 6.32 -24.78 16.68
C ASP A 175 5.72 -24.53 15.28
N TYR A 176 4.77 -23.60 15.15
CA TYR A 176 4.19 -23.22 13.85
C TYR A 176 5.28 -22.69 12.89
N MET A 177 6.10 -21.73 13.35
CA MET A 177 7.15 -21.16 12.50
C MET A 177 8.24 -22.18 12.18
N ASP A 178 8.54 -23.10 13.08
CA ASP A 178 9.52 -24.17 12.90
C ASP A 178 9.01 -25.18 11.87
N ASN A 179 7.76 -25.64 12.01
CA ASN A 179 7.12 -26.55 11.06
C ASN A 179 7.09 -25.95 9.65
N VAL A 180 6.71 -24.67 9.51
CA VAL A 180 6.76 -23.98 8.21
C VAL A 180 8.18 -23.96 7.64
N TRP A 181 9.17 -23.61 8.46
CA TRP A 181 10.57 -23.55 8.01
C TRP A 181 11.14 -24.94 7.67
N GLU A 182 10.67 -25.99 8.32
CA GLU A 182 11.09 -27.38 8.04
C GLU A 182 10.31 -28.02 6.89
N GLY A 183 9.40 -27.29 6.23
CA GLY A 183 8.58 -27.80 5.13
C GLY A 183 7.40 -28.66 5.57
N LYS A 184 7.10 -28.72 6.87
CA LYS A 184 5.96 -29.43 7.49
C LYS A 184 4.67 -28.60 7.43
N LEU A 185 4.24 -28.29 6.21
CA LEU A 185 3.12 -27.37 5.97
C LEU A 185 1.78 -27.93 6.41
N GLU A 186 1.58 -29.25 6.33
CA GLU A 186 0.35 -29.91 6.76
C GLU A 186 0.18 -29.81 8.27
N GLU A 187 1.23 -30.08 9.04
CA GLU A 187 1.26 -29.97 10.49
C GLU A 187 1.07 -28.52 10.95
N ALA A 188 1.73 -27.57 10.27
CA ALA A 188 1.56 -26.15 10.52
C ALA A 188 0.10 -25.73 10.31
N SER A 189 -0.51 -26.11 9.17
CA SER A 189 -1.89 -25.79 8.83
C SER A 189 -2.89 -26.42 9.83
N ALA A 190 -2.70 -27.70 10.18
CA ALA A 190 -3.54 -28.39 11.14
C ALA A 190 -3.52 -27.73 12.53
N SER A 191 -2.38 -27.15 12.94
CA SER A 191 -2.25 -26.46 14.22
C SER A 191 -3.02 -25.13 14.29
N VAL A 192 -3.39 -24.52 13.16
CA VAL A 192 -4.09 -23.22 13.12
C VAL A 192 -5.51 -23.31 13.69
N ALA A 193 -6.17 -24.45 13.58
CA ALA A 193 -7.50 -24.63 14.18
C ALA A 193 -7.46 -24.55 15.72
N GLN A 194 -6.33 -24.89 16.34
CA GLN A 194 -6.18 -24.95 17.80
C GLN A 194 -6.27 -23.56 18.44
N ILE A 195 -5.76 -22.53 17.77
CA ILE A 195 -5.75 -21.17 18.33
C ILE A 195 -7.15 -20.56 18.43
N SER A 196 -8.14 -21.07 17.70
CA SER A 196 -9.53 -20.62 17.84
C SER A 196 -10.08 -20.83 19.25
N ALA A 197 -9.61 -21.85 19.96
CA ALA A 197 -10.00 -22.11 21.35
C ALA A 197 -9.48 -21.06 22.35
N CYS A 198 -8.55 -20.19 21.93
CA CYS A 198 -8.03 -19.11 22.76
C CYS A 198 -8.94 -17.88 22.80
N LEU A 199 -10.02 -17.84 22.01
CA LEU A 199 -10.94 -16.72 21.95
C LEU A 199 -12.32 -17.12 22.46
N SER A 200 -12.93 -16.24 23.25
CA SER A 200 -14.32 -16.33 23.65
C SER A 200 -15.10 -15.12 23.15
N VAL A 201 -16.34 -15.37 22.70
CA VAL A 201 -17.33 -14.35 22.34
C VAL A 201 -18.56 -14.63 23.17
N THR A 202 -18.89 -13.72 24.09
CA THR A 202 -20.02 -13.87 25.01
C THR A 202 -20.94 -12.66 24.92
N PRO A 203 -22.21 -12.80 25.33
CA PRO A 203 -23.11 -11.66 25.49
C PRO A 203 -22.51 -10.68 26.51
N TYR A 204 -22.68 -9.38 26.31
CA TYR A 204 -22.14 -8.41 27.26
C TYR A 204 -22.89 -8.44 28.60
N TRP A 205 -24.20 -8.70 28.56
CA TRP A 205 -25.06 -8.88 29.74
C TRP A 205 -25.79 -10.22 29.65
N ASP A 206 -25.99 -10.88 30.79
CA ASP A 206 -26.55 -12.24 30.88
C ASP A 206 -28.02 -12.31 30.41
N ASP A 207 -28.77 -11.22 30.52
CA ASP A 207 -30.20 -11.12 30.23
C ASP A 207 -30.51 -10.50 28.85
N MET A 208 -29.49 -10.22 28.05
CA MET A 208 -29.66 -9.57 26.76
C MET A 208 -30.18 -10.54 25.70
N SER A 209 -31.21 -10.13 24.95
CA SER A 209 -31.65 -10.87 23.76
C SER A 209 -30.64 -10.69 22.63
N ILE A 210 -30.17 -11.80 22.08
CA ILE A 210 -29.11 -11.81 21.08
C ILE A 210 -29.70 -12.18 19.72
N ASP A 211 -29.38 -11.38 18.71
CA ASP A 211 -29.52 -11.79 17.33
C ASP A 211 -28.50 -12.90 17.03
N VAL A 212 -29.00 -14.13 16.91
CA VAL A 212 -28.19 -15.33 16.65
C VAL A 212 -27.39 -15.22 15.35
N GLY A 213 -27.96 -14.57 14.33
CA GLY A 213 -27.29 -14.36 13.05
C GLY A 213 -26.11 -13.40 13.19
N LEU A 214 -26.32 -12.28 13.88
CA LEU A 214 -25.27 -11.30 14.15
C LEU A 214 -24.15 -11.89 15.04
N PHE A 215 -24.52 -12.70 16.05
CA PHE A 215 -23.55 -13.40 16.89
C PHE A 215 -22.68 -14.36 16.09
N ALA A 216 -23.28 -15.18 15.23
CA ALA A 216 -22.55 -16.11 14.37
C ALA A 216 -21.63 -15.36 13.40
N GLN A 217 -22.12 -14.27 12.78
CA GLN A 217 -21.33 -13.45 11.87
C GLN A 217 -20.11 -12.82 12.55
N ILE A 218 -20.29 -12.23 13.74
CA ILE A 218 -19.19 -11.60 14.49
C ILE A 218 -18.18 -12.65 14.94
N SER A 219 -18.65 -13.77 15.48
CA SER A 219 -17.77 -14.85 15.96
C SER A 219 -16.93 -15.42 14.82
N GLN A 220 -17.56 -15.71 13.68
CA GLN A 220 -16.87 -16.22 12.50
C GLN A 220 -15.88 -15.20 11.93
N ALA A 221 -16.29 -13.93 11.76
CA ALA A 221 -15.42 -12.88 11.23
C ALA A 221 -14.19 -12.63 12.13
N LEU A 222 -14.38 -12.68 13.46
CA LEU A 222 -13.29 -12.57 14.42
C LEU A 222 -12.34 -13.77 14.35
N MET A 223 -12.87 -15.00 14.38
CA MET A 223 -12.06 -16.22 14.38
C MET A 223 -11.23 -16.36 13.09
N GLN A 224 -11.86 -16.12 11.93
CA GLN A 224 -11.17 -16.18 10.64
C GLN A 224 -10.05 -15.13 10.56
N GLU A 225 -10.35 -13.88 10.89
CA GLU A 225 -9.33 -12.82 10.88
C GLU A 225 -8.23 -13.10 11.91
N PHE A 226 -8.57 -13.64 13.08
CA PHE A 226 -7.59 -13.99 14.10
C PHE A 226 -6.58 -15.03 13.60
N GLN A 227 -7.06 -16.09 12.95
CA GLN A 227 -6.19 -17.10 12.34
C GLN A 227 -5.28 -16.47 11.28
N VAL A 228 -5.83 -15.66 10.37
CA VAL A 228 -5.06 -14.96 9.32
C VAL A 228 -4.01 -14.03 9.93
N VAL A 229 -4.35 -13.23 10.94
CA VAL A 229 -3.40 -12.31 11.58
C VAL A 229 -2.33 -13.09 12.35
N ALA A 230 -2.69 -14.19 13.02
CA ALA A 230 -1.76 -15.01 13.78
C ALA A 230 -0.70 -15.68 12.90
N THR A 231 -1.03 -16.02 11.65
CA THR A 231 -0.15 -16.71 10.71
C THR A 231 0.43 -15.79 9.64
N SER A 232 0.28 -14.46 9.76
CA SER A 232 0.79 -13.50 8.77
C SER A 232 1.89 -12.58 9.31
N ILE A 233 2.60 -12.00 8.36
CA ILE A 233 3.56 -10.92 8.54
C ILE A 233 2.93 -9.66 7.98
N ASP A 234 2.95 -8.57 8.75
CA ASP A 234 2.52 -7.27 8.25
C ASP A 234 3.66 -6.26 8.13
N GLN A 235 3.32 -5.09 7.58
CA GLN A 235 4.22 -3.97 7.31
C GLN A 235 5.10 -3.58 8.50
N LYS A 236 4.61 -3.66 9.74
CA LYS A 236 5.35 -3.22 10.92
C LYS A 236 6.42 -4.25 11.26
N MET A 237 6.04 -5.53 11.26
CA MET A 237 6.97 -6.63 11.51
C MET A 237 8.07 -6.68 10.44
N LEU A 238 7.69 -6.45 9.18
CA LEU A 238 8.63 -6.40 8.07
C LEU A 238 9.61 -5.23 8.23
N ARG A 239 9.13 -4.03 8.53
CA ARG A 239 9.98 -2.84 8.77
C ARG A 239 10.98 -3.08 9.90
N ASP A 240 10.52 -3.59 11.04
CA ASP A 240 11.39 -3.88 12.18
C ASP A 240 12.43 -4.94 11.82
N LYS A 241 12.06 -5.91 10.98
CA LYS A 241 12.97 -6.95 10.51
C LYS A 241 14.01 -6.42 9.51
N ILE A 242 13.61 -5.58 8.55
CA ILE A 242 14.54 -4.96 7.58
C ILE A 242 15.64 -4.22 8.34
N VAL A 243 15.28 -3.40 9.33
CA VAL A 243 16.27 -2.67 10.13
C VAL A 243 17.23 -3.63 10.83
N ARG A 244 16.73 -4.72 11.42
CA ARG A 244 17.58 -5.73 12.09
C ARG A 244 18.48 -6.48 11.12
N VAL A 245 17.99 -6.85 9.94
CA VAL A 245 18.78 -7.54 8.91
C VAL A 245 19.87 -6.61 8.39
N LEU A 246 19.50 -5.39 7.99
CA LEU A 246 20.45 -4.41 7.47
C LEU A 246 21.53 -4.11 8.50
N THR A 247 21.20 -3.92 9.78
CA THR A 247 22.19 -3.59 10.83
C THR A 247 22.96 -4.78 11.37
N GLY A 248 22.31 -5.91 11.59
CA GLY A 248 22.88 -7.06 12.31
C GLY A 248 23.52 -8.10 11.42
N GLU A 249 22.89 -8.43 10.29
CA GLU A 249 23.37 -9.47 9.36
C GLU A 249 24.27 -8.86 8.26
N LEU A 250 23.96 -7.64 7.83
CA LEU A 250 24.66 -6.96 6.73
C LEU A 250 25.54 -5.79 7.20
N GLY A 251 25.63 -5.55 8.52
CA GLY A 251 26.42 -4.50 9.19
C GLY A 251 26.24 -3.08 8.64
N GLY A 252 25.06 -2.82 8.10
CA GLY A 252 24.66 -1.54 7.53
C GLY A 252 24.58 -0.42 8.55
N LEU A 253 25.07 0.74 8.13
CA LEU A 253 25.10 1.96 8.92
C LEU A 253 23.93 2.87 8.52
N PRO A 254 22.99 3.16 9.43
CA PRO A 254 21.85 4.02 9.12
C PRO A 254 22.28 5.47 8.91
N TYR A 255 21.75 6.13 7.89
CA TYR A 255 21.89 7.59 7.73
C TYR A 255 20.95 8.31 8.70
N ARG A 256 21.50 9.27 9.46
CA ARG A 256 20.70 10.06 10.43
C ARG A 256 19.67 10.99 9.77
N SER A 257 19.90 11.40 8.52
CA SER A 257 19.08 12.38 7.80
C SER A 257 17.98 11.76 6.91
N GLY A 258 18.03 10.45 6.64
CA GLY A 258 17.09 9.77 5.75
C GLY A 258 16.45 8.56 6.42
N GLN A 259 15.15 8.65 6.71
CA GLN A 259 14.38 7.48 7.20
C GLN A 259 14.42 6.38 6.14
N GLY A 260 15.02 5.23 6.47
CA GLY A 260 15.08 4.05 5.60
C GLY A 260 16.28 3.96 4.66
N ILE A 261 17.32 4.79 4.86
CA ILE A 261 18.56 4.76 4.08
C ILE A 261 19.71 4.18 4.92
N PHE A 262 20.41 3.19 4.36
CA PHE A 262 21.53 2.49 4.99
C PHE A 262 22.73 2.46 4.06
N PHE A 263 23.93 2.67 4.61
CA PHE A 263 25.18 2.36 3.91
C PHE A 263 25.62 0.94 4.28
N ILE A 264 25.79 0.08 3.28
CA ILE A 264 26.27 -1.29 3.44
C ILE A 264 27.74 -1.31 3.00
N PRO A 265 28.70 -1.41 3.92
CA PRO A 265 30.11 -1.42 3.55
C PRO A 265 30.45 -2.72 2.81
N LYS A 266 31.42 -2.64 1.89
CA LYS A 266 32.02 -3.81 1.24
C LYS A 266 32.96 -4.47 2.25
N TYR A 267 32.67 -5.70 2.66
CA TYR A 267 33.44 -6.42 3.69
C TYR A 267 34.62 -7.21 3.11
N ASP A 268 34.44 -7.74 1.91
CA ASP A 268 35.34 -8.61 1.19
C ASP A 268 35.28 -8.32 -0.32
N ASP A 269 36.31 -8.75 -1.07
CA ASP A 269 36.28 -8.64 -2.53
C ASP A 269 35.32 -9.62 -3.19
N ASP A 270 34.82 -10.60 -2.44
CA ASP A 270 33.76 -11.50 -2.87
C ASP A 270 32.39 -10.81 -2.76
N ASP A 271 31.68 -10.69 -3.88
CA ASP A 271 30.34 -10.09 -3.96
C ASP A 271 29.23 -10.96 -3.32
N ASN A 272 29.58 -11.83 -2.35
CA ASN A 272 28.64 -12.71 -1.65
C ASN A 272 27.57 -11.91 -0.89
N TYR A 273 27.95 -10.82 -0.21
CA TYR A 273 26.98 -9.96 0.48
C TYR A 273 26.02 -9.27 -0.50
N LEU A 274 26.46 -8.98 -1.74
CA LEU A 274 25.60 -8.42 -2.79
C LEU A 274 24.57 -9.42 -3.29
N ASN A 275 24.93 -10.70 -3.38
CA ASN A 275 23.98 -11.77 -3.68
C ASN A 275 22.92 -11.87 -2.58
N THR A 276 23.33 -11.89 -1.30
CA THR A 276 22.39 -11.89 -0.17
C THR A 276 21.47 -10.66 -0.18
N LEU A 277 22.02 -9.47 -0.43
CA LEU A 277 21.25 -8.22 -0.51
C LEU A 277 20.27 -8.23 -1.70
N THR A 278 20.67 -8.83 -2.83
CA THR A 278 19.81 -9.00 -4.01
C THR A 278 18.68 -9.97 -3.73
N ASN A 279 18.97 -11.13 -3.14
CA ASN A 279 17.97 -12.11 -2.74
C ASN A 279 17.00 -11.51 -1.72
N TYR A 280 17.51 -10.69 -0.78
CA TYR A 280 16.66 -10.00 0.18
C TYR A 280 15.78 -8.93 -0.47
N SER A 281 16.27 -8.19 -1.47
CA SER A 281 15.42 -7.31 -2.28
C SER A 281 14.29 -8.08 -2.96
N SER A 282 14.59 -9.22 -3.60
CA SER A 282 13.58 -10.04 -4.26
C SER A 282 12.52 -10.57 -3.29
N LEU A 283 12.92 -10.95 -2.07
CA LEU A 283 11.98 -11.34 -1.01
C LEU A 283 11.05 -10.18 -0.62
N LEU A 284 11.58 -8.96 -0.52
CA LEU A 284 10.77 -7.77 -0.18
C LEU A 284 9.82 -7.36 -1.31
N ASP A 285 10.23 -7.54 -2.57
CA ASP A 285 9.39 -7.32 -3.73
C ASP A 285 8.18 -8.28 -3.74
N GLN A 286 8.33 -9.51 -3.24
CA GLN A 286 7.19 -10.44 -3.07
C GLN A 286 6.14 -9.84 -2.14
N PHE A 287 6.53 -9.28 -0.98
CA PHE A 287 5.59 -8.62 -0.07
C PHE A 287 4.89 -7.44 -0.77
N GLY A 288 5.65 -6.66 -1.54
CA GLY A 288 5.13 -5.55 -2.33
C GLY A 288 4.09 -6.00 -3.37
N ASN A 289 4.34 -7.11 -4.06
CA ASN A 289 3.50 -7.65 -5.12
C ASN A 289 2.21 -8.27 -4.60
N VAL A 290 2.27 -9.02 -3.50
CA VAL A 290 1.07 -9.62 -2.84
C VAL A 290 0.12 -8.53 -2.35
N ASN A 291 0.66 -7.40 -1.91
CA ASN A 291 -0.13 -6.27 -1.40
C ASN A 291 -0.42 -5.20 -2.45
N ALA A 292 -0.04 -5.41 -3.71
CA ALA A 292 -0.40 -4.50 -4.79
C ALA A 292 -1.86 -4.74 -5.21
N LEU A 293 -2.58 -3.65 -5.52
CA LEU A 293 -3.80 -3.79 -6.30
C LEU A 293 -3.39 -4.23 -7.71
N GLN A 294 -3.99 -5.31 -8.20
CA GLN A 294 -3.72 -5.88 -9.51
C GLN A 294 -5.02 -6.03 -10.30
N GLY A 295 -4.94 -5.88 -11.62
CA GLY A 295 -6.06 -6.03 -12.53
C GLY A 295 -6.04 -4.98 -13.63
N ALA A 296 -6.67 -5.30 -14.76
CA ALA A 296 -6.85 -4.36 -15.85
C ALA A 296 -7.78 -3.23 -15.42
N SER A 297 -7.48 -1.99 -15.83
CA SER A 297 -8.33 -0.83 -15.54
C SER A 297 -9.75 -1.02 -16.10
N SER A 298 -9.88 -1.65 -17.27
CA SER A 298 -11.18 -1.91 -17.94
C SER A 298 -12.16 -2.79 -17.15
N THR A 299 -11.70 -3.58 -16.18
CA THR A 299 -12.54 -4.45 -15.36
C THR A 299 -12.60 -4.04 -13.89
N ASN A 300 -11.88 -2.98 -13.52
CA ASN A 300 -11.76 -2.52 -12.14
C ASN A 300 -12.21 -1.08 -11.98
N ASN A 301 -12.51 -0.72 -10.74
CA ASN A 301 -13.00 0.62 -10.41
C ASN A 301 -11.88 1.48 -9.84
N TRP A 302 -11.84 2.74 -10.25
CA TRP A 302 -10.99 3.75 -9.67
C TRP A 302 -11.43 4.10 -8.26
N PHE A 303 -12.75 4.21 -8.03
CA PHE A 303 -13.31 4.58 -6.74
C PHE A 303 -13.59 3.36 -5.83
N ASP A 304 -13.51 3.58 -4.52
CA ASP A 304 -13.98 2.67 -3.49
C ASP A 304 -15.49 2.86 -3.23
N ASP A 305 -16.05 2.04 -2.34
CA ASP A 305 -17.49 2.08 -2.02
C ASP A 305 -17.92 3.39 -1.33
N ASN A 306 -16.96 4.21 -0.89
CA ASN A 306 -17.21 5.53 -0.30
C ASN A 306 -16.99 6.66 -1.31
N GLY A 307 -16.75 6.34 -2.59
CA GLY A 307 -16.48 7.31 -3.65
C GLY A 307 -15.09 7.93 -3.62
N LYS A 308 -14.13 7.34 -2.89
CA LYS A 308 -12.74 7.82 -2.84
C LYS A 308 -11.84 7.03 -3.78
N PRO A 309 -10.81 7.65 -4.40
CA PRO A 309 -9.85 6.94 -5.23
C PRO A 309 -9.14 5.82 -4.45
N ARG A 310 -9.08 4.63 -5.05
CA ARG A 310 -8.27 3.50 -4.57
C ARG A 310 -6.80 3.77 -4.86
N THR A 311 -5.92 3.26 -4.01
CA THR A 311 -4.47 3.48 -4.14
C THR A 311 -3.80 2.52 -5.13
N TRP A 312 -4.25 2.52 -6.39
CA TRP A 312 -3.72 1.66 -7.47
C TRP A 312 -2.23 1.88 -7.73
N HIS A 313 -1.79 3.14 -7.73
CA HIS A 313 -0.44 3.55 -8.10
C HIS A 313 0.37 4.05 -6.89
N ARG A 314 0.52 3.18 -5.88
CA ARG A 314 1.36 3.46 -4.70
C ARG A 314 2.76 2.85 -4.86
N PRO A 315 3.83 3.48 -4.33
CA PRO A 315 5.16 2.86 -4.27
C PRO A 315 5.06 1.51 -3.58
N ARG A 316 5.62 0.44 -4.16
CA ARG A 316 5.61 -0.91 -3.58
C ARG A 316 6.65 -1.07 -2.48
N THR A 317 6.48 -2.10 -1.64
CA THR A 317 7.57 -2.55 -0.75
C THR A 317 8.74 -2.98 -1.60
N ASN A 318 9.93 -2.43 -1.33
CA ASN A 318 11.16 -2.75 -2.06
C ASN A 318 12.39 -2.41 -1.21
N LEU A 319 13.53 -2.95 -1.62
CA LEU A 319 14.86 -2.58 -1.13
C LEU A 319 15.75 -2.25 -2.32
N ARG A 320 16.01 -0.97 -2.52
CA ARG A 320 16.83 -0.48 -3.62
C ARG A 320 18.28 -0.48 -3.23
N VAL A 321 19.07 -1.22 -3.98
CA VAL A 321 20.53 -1.25 -3.84
C VAL A 321 21.13 -0.33 -4.90
N LEU A 322 21.65 0.81 -4.47
CA LEU A 322 22.36 1.76 -5.32
C LEU A 322 23.87 1.54 -5.17
N GLY A 323 24.54 1.40 -6.29
CA GLY A 323 25.98 1.21 -6.41
C GLY A 323 26.61 2.27 -7.31
N TYR A 324 27.92 2.15 -7.53
CA TYR A 324 28.68 3.01 -8.45
C TYR A 324 28.14 2.79 -9.88
N ILE A 325 27.72 3.89 -10.49
CA ILE A 325 26.88 3.99 -11.69
C ILE A 325 27.31 3.03 -12.81
N ASP A 326 26.40 2.11 -13.18
CA ASP A 326 26.20 1.47 -14.50
C ASP A 326 25.55 0.09 -14.35
N ASN A 327 24.28 0.02 -13.95
CA ASN A 327 23.60 -1.27 -13.91
C ASN A 327 22.13 -1.18 -14.29
N GLU A 328 21.68 -2.12 -15.11
CA GLU A 328 20.30 -2.31 -15.59
C GLU A 328 19.28 -2.26 -14.44
N ARG A 329 19.71 -2.67 -13.24
CA ARG A 329 18.96 -2.60 -11.98
C ARG A 329 18.50 -1.18 -11.61
N GLN A 330 19.39 -0.18 -11.69
CA GLN A 330 19.03 1.20 -11.36
C GLN A 330 18.05 1.77 -12.39
N MET A 331 18.26 1.44 -13.68
CA MET A 331 17.31 1.78 -14.73
C MET A 331 15.94 1.12 -14.51
N ASN A 332 15.90 -0.12 -14.00
CA ASN A 332 14.64 -0.78 -13.62
C ASN A 332 13.93 -0.07 -12.47
N TYR A 333 14.64 0.40 -11.43
CA TYR A 333 14.03 1.20 -10.36
C TYR A 333 13.43 2.51 -10.90
N ILE A 334 14.17 3.19 -11.78
CA ILE A 334 13.70 4.43 -12.42
C ILE A 334 12.46 4.15 -13.29
N ARG A 335 12.48 3.08 -14.10
CA ARG A 335 11.31 2.66 -14.91
C ARG A 335 10.09 2.39 -14.05
N GLN A 336 10.23 1.65 -12.95
CA GLN A 336 9.12 1.35 -12.04
C GLN A 336 8.53 2.61 -11.39
N ASP A 337 9.37 3.57 -10.97
CA ASP A 337 8.92 4.83 -10.40
C ASP A 337 8.18 5.69 -11.42
N ILE A 338 8.73 5.77 -12.63
CA ILE A 338 8.12 6.53 -13.71
C ILE A 338 6.81 5.90 -14.13
N GLN A 339 6.76 4.57 -14.29
CA GLN A 339 5.53 3.85 -14.58
C GLN A 339 4.47 4.12 -13.50
N THR A 340 4.83 4.04 -12.22
CA THR A 340 3.90 4.30 -11.11
C THR A 340 3.39 5.74 -11.12
N ASN A 341 4.28 6.72 -11.22
CA ASN A 341 3.91 8.14 -11.17
C ASN A 341 3.12 8.57 -12.39
N VAL A 342 3.54 8.15 -13.58
CA VAL A 342 2.84 8.49 -14.84
C VAL A 342 1.47 7.82 -14.90
N SER A 343 1.36 6.54 -14.50
CA SER A 343 0.06 5.86 -14.47
C SER A 343 -0.90 6.51 -13.47
N ARG A 344 -0.40 6.96 -12.30
CA ARG A 344 -1.20 7.76 -11.36
C ARG A 344 -1.74 9.03 -12.00
N GLU A 345 -0.88 9.77 -12.69
CA GLU A 345 -1.29 11.04 -13.31
C GLU A 345 -2.28 10.85 -14.44
N ILE A 346 -2.15 9.77 -15.23
CA ILE A 346 -3.13 9.37 -16.25
C ILE A 346 -4.49 9.13 -15.58
N ALA A 347 -4.53 8.34 -14.50
CA ALA A 347 -5.78 8.05 -13.79
C ALA A 347 -6.41 9.30 -13.16
N GLU A 348 -5.60 10.18 -12.55
CA GLU A 348 -6.06 11.46 -12.01
C GLU A 348 -6.59 12.41 -13.10
N TYR A 349 -5.94 12.44 -14.27
CA TYR A 349 -6.43 13.19 -15.43
C TYR A 349 -7.81 12.66 -15.89
N GLN A 350 -7.98 11.34 -16.00
CA GLN A 350 -9.26 10.73 -16.38
C GLN A 350 -10.36 11.02 -15.35
N GLN A 351 -10.03 11.01 -14.05
CA GLN A 351 -10.94 11.48 -13.00
C GLN A 351 -11.35 12.94 -13.22
N LYS A 352 -10.41 13.85 -13.52
CA LYS A 352 -10.73 15.26 -13.81
C LYS A 352 -11.65 15.40 -15.02
N VAL A 353 -11.45 14.59 -16.07
CA VAL A 353 -12.35 14.56 -17.24
C VAL A 353 -13.77 14.19 -16.82
N LEU A 354 -13.93 13.18 -15.94
CA LEU A 354 -15.24 12.82 -15.37
C LEU A 354 -15.84 13.95 -14.54
N GLU A 355 -15.08 14.57 -13.65
CA GLU A 355 -15.55 15.67 -12.80
C GLU A 355 -16.02 16.87 -13.65
N VAL A 356 -15.28 17.21 -14.70
CA VAL A 356 -15.70 18.24 -15.66
C VAL A 356 -16.99 17.81 -16.34
N ALA A 357 -17.09 16.59 -16.87
CA ALA A 357 -18.30 16.07 -17.52
C ALA A 357 -19.53 16.08 -16.61
N GLN A 358 -19.36 15.79 -15.31
CA GLN A 358 -20.40 15.86 -14.30
C GLN A 358 -20.87 17.30 -14.05
N GLY A 359 -19.96 18.27 -14.13
CA GLY A 359 -20.25 19.70 -13.98
C GLY A 359 -20.82 20.40 -15.21
N PHE A 360 -21.28 19.66 -16.24
CA PHE A 360 -21.96 20.27 -17.40
C PHE A 360 -23.28 20.92 -17.00
N ASP A 361 -23.42 22.18 -17.40
CA ASP A 361 -24.58 23.03 -17.19
C ASP A 361 -25.00 23.60 -18.55
N SER A 362 -26.22 23.28 -18.99
CA SER A 362 -26.77 23.72 -20.28
C SER A 362 -26.92 25.23 -20.37
N ASP A 363 -27.04 25.90 -19.23
CA ASP A 363 -27.29 27.34 -19.16
C ASP A 363 -25.97 28.14 -19.18
N ASN A 364 -24.83 27.46 -19.06
CA ASN A 364 -23.50 28.09 -19.01
C ASN A 364 -22.44 27.29 -19.78
N VAL A 365 -22.71 27.06 -21.07
CA VAL A 365 -21.85 26.28 -21.98
C VAL A 365 -20.47 26.91 -22.14
N GLU A 366 -20.35 28.24 -22.21
CA GLU A 366 -19.07 28.94 -22.39
C GLU A 366 -18.08 28.64 -21.26
N ARG A 367 -18.56 28.62 -20.00
CA ARG A 367 -17.74 28.23 -18.84
C ARG A 367 -17.29 26.78 -18.91
N PHE A 368 -18.14 25.90 -19.45
CA PHE A 368 -17.79 24.50 -19.66
C PHE A 368 -16.73 24.35 -20.75
N GLU A 369 -16.85 25.07 -21.87
CA GLU A 369 -15.86 25.04 -22.97
C GLU A 369 -14.48 25.53 -22.52
N MET A 370 -14.41 26.58 -21.70
CA MET A 370 -13.13 27.01 -21.10
C MET A 370 -12.48 25.91 -20.26
N ARG A 371 -13.27 25.11 -19.54
CA ARG A 371 -12.75 23.95 -18.77
C ARG A 371 -12.25 22.84 -19.70
N LEU A 372 -12.92 22.61 -20.83
CA LEU A 372 -12.46 21.65 -21.85
C LEU A 372 -11.12 22.08 -22.46
N ASP A 373 -10.92 23.37 -22.74
CA ASP A 373 -9.66 23.87 -23.30
C ASP A 373 -8.49 23.74 -22.29
N SER A 374 -8.75 23.99 -21.01
CA SER A 374 -7.79 23.70 -19.94
C SER A 374 -7.43 22.21 -19.88
N LEU A 375 -8.41 21.31 -19.98
CA LEU A 375 -8.15 19.86 -20.01
C LEU A 375 -7.36 19.45 -21.26
N ARG A 376 -7.62 20.06 -22.42
CA ARG A 376 -6.87 19.80 -23.64
C ARG A 376 -5.38 20.12 -23.47
N GLY A 377 -5.06 21.27 -22.89
CA GLY A 377 -3.67 21.64 -22.59
C GLY A 377 -2.99 20.64 -21.65
N GLN A 378 -3.71 20.17 -20.62
CA GLN A 378 -3.20 19.13 -19.70
C GLN A 378 -2.96 17.80 -20.41
N ARG A 379 -3.89 17.37 -21.27
CA ARG A 379 -3.76 16.14 -22.07
C ARG A 379 -2.54 16.18 -22.97
N ASP A 380 -2.38 17.26 -23.73
CA ASP A 380 -1.30 17.40 -24.71
C ASP A 380 0.07 17.42 -24.00
N SER A 381 0.17 18.14 -22.88
CA SER A 381 1.37 18.13 -22.03
C SER A 381 1.67 16.73 -21.44
N LEU A 382 0.66 16.02 -20.95
CA LEU A 382 0.82 14.67 -20.41
C LEU A 382 1.29 13.70 -21.51
N ARG A 383 0.73 13.79 -22.72
CA ARG A 383 1.10 12.96 -23.86
C ARG A 383 2.53 13.20 -24.33
N GLU A 384 2.95 14.46 -24.43
CA GLU A 384 4.34 14.82 -24.75
C GLU A 384 5.32 14.30 -23.71
N ARG A 385 4.97 14.41 -22.43
CA ARG A 385 5.81 13.93 -21.33
C ARG A 385 5.91 12.41 -21.31
N VAL A 386 4.80 11.69 -21.53
CA VAL A 386 4.78 10.22 -21.67
C VAL A 386 5.66 9.78 -22.83
N SER A 387 5.56 10.45 -23.98
CA SER A 387 6.39 10.16 -25.15
C SER A 387 7.87 10.37 -24.84
N SER A 388 8.22 11.52 -24.24
CA SER A 388 9.59 11.87 -23.90
C SER A 388 10.23 10.90 -22.90
N LEU A 389 9.50 10.52 -21.84
CA LEU A 389 9.97 9.58 -20.83
C LEU A 389 10.17 8.17 -21.42
N THR A 390 9.26 7.71 -22.27
CA THR A 390 9.41 6.44 -22.99
C THR A 390 10.66 6.42 -23.86
N THR A 391 10.93 7.51 -24.59
CA THR A 391 12.13 7.64 -25.43
C THR A 391 13.42 7.71 -24.61
N MET A 392 13.43 8.44 -23.48
CA MET A 392 14.63 8.63 -22.66
C MET A 392 15.09 7.38 -21.92
N LEU A 393 14.16 6.51 -21.51
CA LEU A 393 14.48 5.38 -20.62
C LEU A 393 14.85 4.09 -21.34
N GLY A 394 14.43 3.95 -22.62
CA GLY A 394 14.58 2.74 -23.40
C GLY A 394 13.81 1.53 -22.82
N GLY A 395 13.21 0.73 -23.71
CA GLY A 395 12.37 -0.42 -23.33
C GLY A 395 10.88 -0.07 -23.20
N GLU A 396 10.07 -1.10 -22.99
CA GLU A 396 8.61 -0.98 -22.92
C GLU A 396 8.18 -0.52 -21.52
N ILE A 397 7.56 0.66 -21.44
CA ILE A 397 6.92 1.15 -20.21
C ILE A 397 5.44 0.82 -20.31
N ASP A 398 4.97 -0.10 -19.48
CA ASP A 398 3.56 -0.50 -19.44
C ASP A 398 2.72 0.56 -18.71
N LEU A 399 2.30 1.57 -19.46
CA LEU A 399 1.42 2.63 -19.00
C LEU A 399 -0.02 2.24 -19.24
N HIS A 400 -0.80 2.17 -18.17
CA HIS A 400 -2.22 1.85 -18.22
C HIS A 400 -2.98 3.09 -18.73
N ARG A 401 -3.12 3.23 -20.05
CA ARG A 401 -3.73 4.40 -20.69
C ARG A 401 -5.24 4.36 -20.70
N ASP A 402 -5.83 3.17 -20.59
CA ASP A 402 -7.27 3.00 -20.60
C ASP A 402 -7.90 3.41 -19.26
N PRO A 403 -9.05 4.12 -19.28
CA PRO A 403 -9.74 4.50 -18.06
C PRO A 403 -10.29 3.31 -17.29
N TYR A 404 -10.37 3.48 -15.97
CA TYR A 404 -11.06 2.54 -15.10
C TYR A 404 -12.54 2.42 -15.46
N ALA A 405 -13.15 1.26 -15.23
CA ALA A 405 -14.49 0.92 -15.71
C ALA A 405 -15.57 1.90 -15.25
N ASP A 406 -15.54 2.30 -13.98
CA ASP A 406 -16.45 3.28 -13.38
C ASP A 406 -16.26 4.69 -13.97
N VAL A 407 -15.00 5.09 -14.21
CA VAL A 407 -14.68 6.37 -14.85
C VAL A 407 -15.15 6.38 -16.31
N ALA A 408 -14.87 5.30 -17.06
CA ALA A 408 -15.28 5.14 -18.44
C ALA A 408 -16.82 5.16 -18.59
N SER A 409 -17.52 4.40 -17.74
CA SER A 409 -18.98 4.36 -17.70
C SER A 409 -19.60 5.71 -17.32
N GLY A 410 -19.02 6.38 -16.31
CA GLY A 410 -19.44 7.71 -15.88
C GLY A 410 -19.29 8.74 -16.99
N ILE A 411 -18.15 8.76 -17.69
CA ILE A 411 -17.92 9.66 -18.81
C ILE A 411 -18.87 9.35 -19.97
N GLY A 412 -19.02 8.07 -20.34
CA GLY A 412 -19.94 7.64 -21.41
C GLY A 412 -21.38 8.08 -21.16
N SER A 413 -21.89 7.84 -19.94
CA SER A 413 -23.24 8.25 -19.54
C SER A 413 -23.44 9.76 -19.62
N ARG A 414 -22.42 10.56 -19.26
CA ARG A 414 -22.49 12.03 -19.37
C ARG A 414 -22.38 12.50 -20.82
N LEU A 415 -21.55 11.85 -21.64
CA LEU A 415 -21.42 12.16 -23.06
C LEU A 415 -22.75 12.01 -23.80
N ASP A 416 -23.51 10.94 -23.53
CA ASP A 416 -24.80 10.72 -24.19
C ASP A 416 -25.83 11.79 -23.81
N ASN A 417 -25.87 12.18 -22.53
CA ASN A 417 -26.72 13.26 -22.05
C ASN A 417 -26.34 14.62 -22.68
N ILE A 418 -25.04 14.94 -22.72
CA ILE A 418 -24.55 16.19 -23.31
C ILE A 418 -24.82 16.19 -24.82
N ARG A 419 -24.63 15.07 -25.51
CA ARG A 419 -24.86 14.96 -26.96
C ARG A 419 -26.31 15.26 -27.34
N GLY A 420 -27.27 14.92 -26.48
CA GLY A 420 -28.67 15.30 -26.64
C GLY A 420 -28.94 16.81 -26.57
N VAL A 421 -28.04 17.60 -25.98
CA VAL A 421 -28.17 19.05 -25.79
C VAL A 421 -27.21 19.83 -26.71
N ASN A 422 -25.96 19.41 -26.82
CA ASN A 422 -24.91 20.02 -27.62
C ASN A 422 -23.90 18.97 -28.09
N SER A 423 -24.04 18.51 -29.33
CA SER A 423 -23.21 17.46 -29.92
C SER A 423 -21.73 17.86 -30.07
N SER A 424 -21.45 19.13 -30.39
CA SER A 424 -20.08 19.62 -30.56
C SER A 424 -19.28 19.57 -29.25
N VAL A 425 -19.91 19.98 -28.14
CA VAL A 425 -19.31 19.91 -26.80
C VAL A 425 -19.07 18.45 -26.37
N ALA A 426 -20.01 17.55 -26.69
CA ALA A 426 -19.84 16.12 -26.42
C ALA A 426 -18.67 15.51 -27.23
N GLU A 427 -18.50 15.88 -28.51
CA GLU A 427 -17.36 15.42 -29.32
C GLU A 427 -16.02 15.93 -28.78
N ARG A 428 -15.96 17.20 -28.37
CA ARG A 428 -14.76 17.75 -27.71
C ARG A 428 -14.41 16.99 -26.44
N LEU A 429 -15.38 16.71 -25.58
CA LEU A 429 -15.18 15.92 -24.36
C LEU A 429 -14.76 14.48 -24.67
N SER A 430 -15.35 13.84 -25.69
CA SER A 430 -14.97 12.48 -26.11
C SER A 430 -13.52 12.41 -26.61
N ASN A 431 -13.01 13.47 -27.23
CA ASN A 431 -11.61 13.51 -27.67
C ASN A 431 -10.62 13.68 -26.50
N LEU A 432 -11.08 14.13 -25.33
CA LEU A 432 -10.24 14.29 -24.14
C LEU A 432 -10.02 12.98 -23.39
N THR A 433 -10.77 11.91 -23.69
CA THR A 433 -10.60 10.60 -23.06
C THR A 433 -9.48 9.75 -23.67
N LEU A 434 -8.98 10.15 -24.85
CA LEU A 434 -7.92 9.46 -25.58
C LEU A 434 -6.55 10.03 -25.19
N LEU A 435 -5.64 9.19 -24.66
CA LEU A 435 -4.27 9.55 -24.26
C LEU A 435 -3.19 8.88 -25.13
#